data_AF-A6IP52-F1
#
_entry.id   AF-A6IP52-F1
#
_cell.length_a   1.000
_cell.length_b   1.000
_cell.length_c   1.000
_cell.angle_alpha   90.00
_cell.angle_beta   90.00
_cell.angle_gamma   90.00
#
_symmetry.space_group_name_H-M   'P 1'
#
loop_
_entity.id
_entity.type
_entity.pdbx_description
1 polymer ?
#
loop_
_entity_poly.entity_id
_entity_poly.type
_entity_poly.pdbx_seq_one_letter_code
_entity_poly.pdbx_strand_id
1 'polypeptide(L)' 'METQSVRVIPKGEDMEMDIYVSSQDAAFTQEMVARTLGIPKNRITCHVKRVGGAFGGKTSKPGLLASVAAVAAQK' A
#
# COMPACT_ATOMS: atom_id res chain seq x y z
N MET A 1 -0.88 4.70 -20.61
CA MET A 1 -1.50 3.93 -19.51
C MET A 1 -0.56 3.92 -18.31
N GLU A 2 -1.08 3.83 -17.08
CA GLU A 2 -0.30 3.88 -15.84
C GLU A 2 0.24 2.50 -15.46
N THR A 3 1.54 2.41 -15.18
CA THR A 3 2.20 1.19 -14.66
C THR A 3 1.83 0.91 -13.19
N GLN A 4 2.44 -0.08 -12.55
CA GLN A 4 2.27 -0.28 -11.10
C GLN A 4 2.92 0.90 -10.36
N SER A 5 2.21 1.50 -9.41
CA SER A 5 2.69 2.69 -8.71
C SER A 5 2.18 2.71 -7.27
N VAL A 6 3.09 2.99 -6.34
CA VAL A 6 2.82 3.10 -4.91
C VAL A 6 3.78 4.11 -4.29
N ARG A 7 3.30 4.87 -3.31
CA ARG A 7 4.09 5.73 -2.45
C ARG A 7 3.71 5.45 -0.99
N VAL A 8 4.70 5.09 -0.18
CA VAL A 8 4.54 4.82 1.25
C VAL A 8 5.19 5.98 2.03
N ILE A 9 4.47 6.51 3.01
CA ILE A 9 4.92 7.64 3.83
C ILE A 9 4.74 7.27 5.31
N PRO A 10 5.81 7.00 6.06
CA PRO A 10 5.76 6.90 7.51
C PRO A 10 5.38 8.25 8.12
N LYS A 11 4.48 8.24 9.11
CA LYS A 11 4.07 9.47 9.82
C LYS A 11 5.04 9.87 10.94
N GLY A 12 5.96 8.99 11.32
CA GLY A 12 6.97 9.24 12.36
C GLY A 12 6.54 8.87 13.78
N GLU A 13 5.27 8.55 13.98
CA GLU A 13 4.70 8.16 15.28
C GLU A 13 3.96 6.83 15.17
N ASP A 14 3.97 6.02 16.24
CA ASP A 14 3.15 4.81 16.38
C ASP A 14 3.24 3.77 15.24
N MET A 15 4.33 3.81 14.45
CA MET A 15 4.49 3.04 13.20
C MET A 15 3.38 3.31 12.18
N GLU A 16 2.73 4.48 12.28
CA GLU A 16 1.67 4.85 11.35
C GLU A 16 2.23 5.20 9.97
N MET A 17 1.48 4.85 8.93
CA MET A 17 1.82 5.20 7.56
C MET A 17 0.61 5.46 6.68
N ASP A 18 0.80 6.40 5.76
CA ASP A 18 -0.09 6.63 4.62
C ASP A 18 0.47 5.96 3.38
N ILE A 19 -0.38 5.21 2.69
CA ILE A 19 -0.04 4.50 1.45
C ILE A 19 -0.92 5.04 0.33
N TYR A 20 -0.31 5.72 -0.63
CA TYR A 20 -0.97 6.16 -1.86
C TYR A 20 -0.67 5.12 -2.94
N VAL A 21 -1.68 4.35 -3.34
CA VAL A 21 -1.48 3.20 -4.22
C VAL A 21 -2.44 3.23 -5.40
N SER A 22 -1.92 2.90 -6.58
CA SER A 22 -2.77 2.57 -7.72
C SER A 22 -3.22 1.10 -7.58
N SER A 23 -4.32 0.87 -6.88
CA SER A 23 -4.89 -0.48 -6.63
C SER A 23 -6.39 -0.52 -6.90
N GLN A 24 -6.89 -1.68 -7.33
CA GLN A 24 -8.31 -2.01 -7.35
C GLN A 24 -8.82 -2.49 -5.99
N ASP A 25 -7.90 -2.84 -5.08
CA ASP A 25 -8.21 -3.29 -3.73
C ASP A 25 -7.25 -2.65 -2.71
N ALA A 26 -7.73 -1.59 -2.07
CA ALA A 26 -7.00 -0.88 -1.02
C ALA A 26 -6.96 -1.67 0.30
N ALA A 27 -8.02 -2.44 0.60
CA ALA A 27 -8.12 -3.23 1.83
C ALA A 27 -7.13 -4.40 1.82
N PHE A 28 -6.99 -5.08 0.66
CA PHE A 28 -5.97 -6.11 0.48
C PHE A 28 -4.55 -5.52 0.60
N THR A 29 -4.33 -4.32 0.05
CA THR A 29 -3.04 -3.62 0.20
C THR A 29 -2.74 -3.33 1.67
N GLN A 30 -3.72 -2.80 2.42
CA GLN A 30 -3.60 -2.54 3.86
C GLN A 30 -3.27 -3.82 4.64
N GLU A 31 -3.99 -4.91 4.37
CA GLU A 31 -3.77 -6.20 5.01
C GLU A 31 -2.38 -6.78 4.73
N MET A 32 -1.95 -6.73 3.48
CA MET A 32 -0.63 -7.21 3.07
C MET A 32 0.48 -6.45 3.78
N VAL A 33 0.42 -5.12 3.81
CA VAL A 33 1.44 -4.29 4.45
C VAL A 33 1.44 -4.50 5.96
N ALA A 34 0.26 -4.55 6.59
CA ALA A 34 0.11 -4.80 8.02
C ALA A 34 0.77 -6.13 8.42
N ARG A 35 0.50 -7.19 7.66
CA ARG A 35 1.10 -8.51 7.87
C ARG A 35 2.60 -8.51 7.64
N THR A 36 3.09 -7.85 6.58
CA THR A 36 4.52 -7.77 6.28
C THR A 36 5.30 -7.09 7.40
N LEU A 37 4.76 -6.00 7.97
CA LEU A 37 5.42 -5.24 9.02
C LEU A 37 5.16 -5.79 10.43
N GLY A 38 4.22 -6.73 10.58
CA GLY A 38 3.82 -7.26 11.88
C GLY A 38 3.09 -6.24 12.77
N ILE A 39 2.38 -5.28 12.18
CA ILE A 39 1.65 -4.22 12.90
C ILE A 39 0.13 -4.33 12.69
N PRO A 40 -0.69 -3.78 13.60
CA PRO A 40 -2.14 -3.77 13.43
C PRO A 40 -2.59 -2.95 12.21
N LYS A 41 -3.67 -3.37 11.54
CA LYS A 41 -4.21 -2.69 10.34
C LYS A 41 -4.57 -1.22 10.58
N ASN A 42 -4.95 -0.85 11.80
CA ASN A 42 -5.32 0.53 12.14
C ASN A 42 -4.15 1.53 12.07
N ARG A 43 -2.90 1.06 11.98
CA ARG A 43 -1.72 1.91 11.77
C ARG A 43 -1.47 2.25 10.30
N ILE A 44 -2.18 1.62 9.37
CA ILE A 44 -1.97 1.81 7.93
C ILE A 44 -3.23 2.39 7.31
N THR A 45 -3.10 3.54 6.65
CA THR A 45 -4.20 4.12 5.86
C THR A 45 -3.85 4.06 4.38
N CYS A 46 -4.69 3.38 3.59
CA CYS A 46 -4.52 3.30 2.13
C CYS A 46 -5.43 4.31 1.43
N HIS A 47 -4.84 5.14 0.57
CA HIS A 47 -5.52 6.18 -0.20
C HIS A 47 -5.47 5.86 -1.69
N VAL A 48 -6.63 5.85 -2.35
CA VAL A 48 -6.76 5.67 -3.80
C VAL A 48 -7.67 6.76 -4.36
N LYS A 49 -7.14 7.67 -5.17
CA LYS A 49 -7.94 8.73 -5.82
C LYS A 49 -8.46 8.32 -7.20
N ARG A 50 -7.59 7.74 -8.02
CA ARG A 50 -7.90 7.21 -9.36
C ARG A 50 -6.88 6.13 -9.73
N VAL A 51 -7.22 5.31 -10.72
CA VAL A 51 -6.32 4.29 -11.29
C VAL A 51 -6.30 4.46 -12.81
N GLY A 52 -5.10 4.59 -13.40
CA GLY A 52 -4.88 4.83 -14.83
C GLY A 52 -4.95 3.57 -15.70
N GLY A 53 -6.01 2.77 -15.52
CA GLY A 53 -6.22 1.47 -16.15
C GLY A 53 -5.77 0.31 -15.26
N ALA A 54 -6.58 -0.74 -15.18
CA ALA A 54 -6.33 -1.87 -14.27
C ALA A 54 -6.66 -3.24 -14.86
N PHE A 55 -7.86 -3.45 -15.40
CA PHE A 55 -8.28 -4.70 -16.06
C PHE A 55 -8.00 -5.98 -15.24
N GLY A 56 -8.10 -5.90 -13.91
CA GLY A 56 -7.77 -6.99 -12.98
C GLY A 56 -6.30 -7.07 -12.57
N GLY A 57 -5.39 -6.44 -13.32
CA GLY A 57 -3.95 -6.47 -13.09
C GLY A 57 -3.46 -5.67 -11.87
N LYS A 58 -4.35 -4.91 -11.21
CA LYS A 58 -4.03 -4.10 -10.02
C LYS A 58 -4.84 -4.51 -8.79
N THR A 59 -5.32 -5.75 -8.71
CA THR A 59 -5.99 -6.26 -7.49
C THR A 59 -4.98 -6.78 -6.46
N SER A 60 -4.10 -7.70 -6.84
CA SER A 60 -3.17 -8.36 -5.91
C SER A 60 -1.74 -7.80 -5.95
N LYS A 61 -1.22 -7.52 -7.15
CA LYS A 61 0.17 -7.06 -7.36
C LYS A 61 0.53 -5.77 -6.61
N PRO A 62 -0.34 -4.74 -6.54
CA PRO A 62 -0.03 -3.52 -5.78
C PRO A 62 0.20 -3.78 -4.30
N GLY A 63 -0.52 -4.73 -3.70
CA GLY A 63 -0.32 -5.13 -2.30
C GLY A 63 1.10 -5.65 -2.04
N LEU A 64 1.61 -6.52 -2.93
CA LEU A 64 2.99 -7.02 -2.84
C LEU A 64 4.03 -5.90 -2.98
N LEU A 65 3.84 -5.01 -3.95
CA LEU A 65 4.76 -3.89 -4.18
C LEU A 65 4.72 -2.87 -3.04
N ALA A 66 3.54 -2.63 -2.47
CA ALA A 66 3.38 -1.79 -1.28
C ALA A 66 4.10 -2.39 -0.07
N SER A 67 4.00 -3.70 0.15
CA SER A 67 4.73 -4.40 1.22
C SER A 67 6.24 -4.22 1.10
N VAL A 68 6.80 -4.39 -0.10
CA VAL A 68 8.25 -4.18 -0.33
C VAL A 68 8.65 -2.73 -0.04
N ALA A 69 7.89 -1.76 -0.55
CA ALA A 69 8.15 -0.34 -0.32
C ALA A 69 8.01 0.03 1.16
N ALA A 70 7.04 -0.57 1.87
CA ALA A 70 6.82 -0.30 3.30
C ALA A 70 7.94 -0.84 4.18
N VAL A 71 8.50 -2.01 3.87
CA VAL A 71 9.71 -2.52 4.56
C VAL A 71 10.89 -1.57 4.37
N ALA A 72 11.05 -1.01 3.16
CA ALA A 72 12.10 -0.04 2.90
C ALA A 72 11.87 1.29 3.63
N ALA A 73 10.63 1.75 3.73
CA ALA A 73 10.28 3.01 4.39
C ALA A 73 10.37 2.93 5.93
N GLN A 74 10.30 1.73 6.51
CA GLN A 74 10.37 1.51 7.96
C GLN A 74 11.81 1.31 8.48
N LYS A 75 12.78 1.11 7.59
CA LYS A 75 14.21 1.06 7.94
C LYS A 75 14.80 2.47 7.99
#